data_AF-A0A4Y2VZR9-F1
#
_entry.id   AF-A0A4Y2VZR9-F1
#
_cell.length_a   1.000
_cell.length_b   1.000
_cell.length_c   1.000
_cell.angle_alpha   90.00
_cell.angle_beta   90.00
_cell.angle_gamma   90.00
#
_symmetry.space_group_name_H-M   'P 1'
#
loop_
_entity.id
_entity.type
_entity.pdbx_description
1 polymer ?
#
loop_
_entity_poly.entity_id
_entity_poly.type
_entity_poly.pdbx_seq_one_letter_code
_entity_poly.pdbx_strand_id
1 'polypeptide(L)'
;MALAPINFNIHSISNPVFSVLCCPSCFSSGLKLTEDSRFGLCSNFSLHCTNCSFIEGFCSSPKVKKSSNINKFFILGLRLAGRGYTAGKKLCSTLSLPFLSKSSFRHQEKAILECVEMCSQENMIRASEEVRRLKVVPSNKIYSCGV
;
A
#
# COMPACT_ATOMS: atom_id res chain seq x y z
N MET A 1 -4.35 31.28 4.03
CA MET A 1 -4.60 30.38 5.17
C MET A 1 -3.75 29.13 4.98
N ALA A 2 -2.57 29.07 5.59
CA ALA A 2 -1.71 27.89 5.50
C ALA A 2 -2.28 26.83 6.45
N LEU A 3 -2.81 25.73 5.89
CA LEU A 3 -3.17 24.57 6.69
C LEU A 3 -1.87 24.07 7.34
N ALA A 4 -1.86 24.01 8.67
CA ALA A 4 -0.74 23.40 9.40
C ALA A 4 -0.57 21.96 8.86
N PRO A 5 0.64 21.54 8.51
CA PRO A 5 0.88 20.19 8.04
C PRO A 5 0.44 19.22 9.14
N ILE A 6 -0.49 18.30 8.84
CA ILE A 6 -0.79 17.16 9.70
C ILE A 6 0.44 16.26 9.61
N ASN A 7 1.47 16.61 10.37
CA ASN A 7 2.68 15.82 10.47
C ASN A 7 2.33 14.70 11.44
N PHE A 8 1.93 13.54 10.91
CA PHE A 8 1.89 12.30 11.68
C PHE A 8 3.34 11.98 12.06
N ASN A 9 3.84 12.64 13.11
CA ASN A 9 5.18 12.47 13.58
C ASN A 9 5.22 11.16 14.36
N ILE A 10 5.37 10.07 13.63
CA ILE A 10 5.41 8.70 14.15
C ILE A 10 6.36 8.64 15.34
N HIS A 11 7.53 9.29 15.26
CA HIS A 11 8.50 9.37 16.37
C HIS A 11 7.94 9.98 17.66
N SER A 12 7.11 11.02 17.57
CA SER A 12 6.54 11.68 18.76
C SER A 12 5.52 10.83 19.51
N ILE A 13 4.88 9.88 18.83
CA ILE A 13 3.87 8.98 19.42
C ILE A 13 4.50 7.63 19.77
N SER A 14 5.39 7.11 18.94
CA SER A 14 5.89 5.74 19.02
C SER A 14 7.05 5.58 20.00
N ASN A 15 7.97 6.55 20.08
CA ASN A 15 9.17 6.39 20.91
C ASN A 15 8.88 6.27 22.41
N PRO A 16 7.91 7.00 23.01
CA PRO A 16 7.52 6.76 24.39
C PRO A 16 7.02 5.32 24.61
N VAL A 17 6.23 4.79 23.68
CA VAL A 17 5.72 3.40 23.72
C VAL A 17 6.86 2.40 23.65
N PHE A 18 7.80 2.55 22.72
CA PHE A 18 8.92 1.61 22.60
C PHE A 18 9.90 1.72 23.77
N SER A 19 10.10 2.91 24.34
CA SER A 19 11.06 3.11 25.43
C SER A 19 10.74 2.29 26.68
N VAL A 20 9.47 1.97 26.93
CA VAL A 20 9.01 1.15 28.07
C VAL A 20 8.96 -0.35 27.77
N LEU A 21 9.08 -0.77 26.51
CA LEU A 21 9.10 -2.17 26.14
C LEU A 21 10.48 -2.79 26.42
N CYS A 22 10.48 -4.04 26.85
CA CYS A 22 11.71 -4.79 27.08
C CYS A 22 12.30 -5.29 25.74
N CYS A 23 13.61 -5.15 25.60
CA CYS A 23 14.36 -5.77 24.51
C CYS A 23 14.20 -7.29 24.57
N PRO A 24 13.89 -7.96 23.44
CA PRO A 24 13.73 -9.42 23.42
C PRO A 24 15.05 -10.17 23.62
N SER A 25 16.20 -9.51 23.48
CA SER A 25 17.52 -10.14 23.65
C SER A 25 18.09 -9.99 25.07
N CYS A 26 18.00 -8.80 25.67
CA CYS A 26 18.61 -8.53 26.98
C CYS A 26 17.59 -8.19 28.09
N PHE A 27 16.30 -8.17 27.78
CA PHE A 27 15.18 -7.87 28.70
C PHE A 27 15.25 -6.51 29.39
N SER A 28 16.19 -5.64 29.01
CA SER A 28 16.27 -4.24 29.46
C SER A 28 15.29 -3.36 28.68
N SER A 29 14.79 -2.32 29.31
CA SER A 29 14.06 -1.24 28.63
C SER A 29 15.01 -0.37 27.80
N GLY A 30 14.46 0.56 27.00
CA GLY A 30 15.26 1.45 26.16
C GLY A 30 15.28 1.06 24.68
N LEU A 31 14.23 0.40 24.19
CA LEU A 31 14.03 0.25 22.75
C LEU A 31 13.67 1.62 22.14
N LYS A 32 14.29 1.92 21.00
CA LYS A 32 14.09 3.17 20.26
C LYS A 32 13.74 2.86 18.82
N LEU A 33 12.72 3.54 18.31
CA LEU A 33 12.30 3.41 16.92
C LEU A 33 12.98 4.49 16.08
N THR A 34 13.70 4.06 15.06
CA THR A 34 14.29 4.91 14.02
C THR A 34 13.59 4.67 12.71
N GLU A 35 13.41 5.73 11.91
CA GLU A 35 13.02 5.61 10.52
C GLU A 35 14.27 5.73 9.65
N ASP A 36 14.70 4.62 9.06
CA ASP A 36 15.97 4.56 8.32
C ASP A 36 15.83 5.12 6.91
N SER A 37 14.67 4.92 6.28
CA SER A 37 14.41 5.39 4.92
C SER A 37 12.93 5.38 4.58
N ARG A 38 12.57 6.15 3.55
CA ARG A 38 11.21 6.19 2.97
C ARG A 38 11.24 5.91 1.48
N PHE A 39 10.22 5.21 1.00
CA PHE A 39 9.96 5.01 -0.42
C PHE A 39 8.48 5.23 -0.72
N GLY A 40 8.16 6.41 -1.26
CA GLY A 40 6.77 6.84 -1.39
C GLY A 40 6.10 6.92 -0.02
N LEU A 41 4.97 6.22 0.12
CA LEU A 41 4.18 6.13 1.36
C LEU A 41 4.66 5.03 2.31
N CYS A 42 5.71 4.28 1.95
CA CYS A 42 6.26 3.22 2.79
C CYS A 42 7.50 3.69 3.54
N SER A 43 7.51 3.49 4.85
CA SER A 43 8.65 3.74 5.72
C SER A 43 9.34 2.43 6.09
N ASN A 44 10.66 2.47 6.15
CA ASN A 44 11.48 1.40 6.73
C ASN A 44 11.92 1.89 8.11
N PHE A 45 11.63 1.08 9.12
CA PHE A 45 11.97 1.36 10.50
C PHE A 45 12.97 0.33 11.02
N SER A 46 13.76 0.75 11.99
CA SER A 46 14.56 -0.12 12.83
C SER A 46 14.24 0.12 14.30
N LEU A 47 14.11 -0.97 15.05
CA LEU A 47 13.99 -0.95 16.49
C LEU A 47 15.34 -1.33 17.08
N HIS A 48 15.99 -0.40 17.78
CA HIS A 48 17.31 -0.60 18.38
C HIS A 48 17.24 -0.57 19.90
N CYS A 49 17.97 -1.47 20.55
CA CYS A 49 18.17 -1.42 22.00
C CYS A 49 19.36 -0.54 22.36
N THR A 50 19.23 0.33 23.35
CA THR A 50 20.36 1.13 23.85
C THR A 50 21.35 0.34 24.70
N ASN A 51 20.98 -0.86 25.14
CA ASN A 51 21.72 -1.62 26.15
C ASN A 51 22.40 -2.88 25.57
N CYS A 52 22.16 -3.20 24.30
CA CYS A 52 22.79 -4.34 23.61
C CYS A 52 22.79 -4.14 22.08
N SER A 53 23.28 -5.11 21.32
CA SER A 53 23.36 -5.06 19.84
C SER A 53 22.06 -5.45 19.12
N PHE A 54 20.92 -5.52 19.83
CA PHE A 54 19.63 -5.85 19.21
C PHE A 54 19.18 -4.77 18.24
N ILE A 55 18.94 -5.17 16.99
CA ILE A 55 18.37 -4.34 15.92
C ILE A 55 17.41 -5.21 15.12
N GLU A 56 16.14 -4.79 15.03
CA GLU A 56 15.15 -5.45 14.18
C GLU A 56 14.53 -4.46 13.20
N GLY A 57 14.61 -4.77 11.91
CA GLY A 57 14.08 -3.93 10.84
C GLY A 57 12.68 -4.35 10.41
N PHE A 58 11.77 -3.40 10.24
CA PHE A 58 10.43 -3.66 9.70
C PHE A 58 9.95 -2.54 8.79
N CYS A 59 8.86 -2.77 8.06
CA CYS A 59 8.29 -1.82 7.10
C CYS A 59 6.88 -1.43 7.53
N SER A 60 6.48 -0.18 7.27
CA SER A 60 5.10 0.30 7.54
C SER A 60 4.03 -0.40 6.71
N SER A 61 4.43 -1.09 5.64
CA SER A 61 3.55 -1.87 4.78
C SER A 61 4.30 -3.10 4.25
N PRO A 62 3.62 -4.24 4.07
CA PRO A 62 4.21 -5.41 3.41
C PRO A 62 4.81 -5.05 2.05
N LYS A 63 5.94 -5.69 1.73
CA LYS A 63 6.62 -5.55 0.44
C LYS A 63 6.42 -6.81 -0.39
N VAL A 64 6.01 -6.64 -1.64
CA VAL A 64 5.94 -7.70 -2.65
C VAL A 64 6.86 -7.33 -3.80
N LYS A 65 7.90 -8.15 -4.04
CA LYS A 65 8.89 -7.96 -5.12
C LYS A 65 9.42 -6.51 -5.18
N LYS A 66 10.11 -6.08 -4.12
CA LYS A 66 10.71 -4.74 -3.93
C LYS A 66 9.75 -3.53 -3.91
N SER A 67 8.45 -3.73 -4.11
CA SER A 67 7.43 -2.67 -4.04
C SER A 67 6.55 -2.84 -2.81
N SER A 68 6.28 -1.74 -2.11
CA SER A 68 5.36 -1.75 -0.98
C SER A 68 3.89 -1.79 -1.44
N ASN A 69 3.06 -2.57 -0.75
CA ASN A 69 1.63 -2.69 -1.06
C ASN A 69 0.90 -1.36 -0.93
N ILE A 70 1.22 -0.53 0.07
CA ILE A 70 0.59 0.79 0.24
C ILE A 70 0.76 1.68 -1.00
N ASN A 71 1.93 1.64 -1.63
CA ASN A 71 2.20 2.41 -2.84
C ASN A 71 1.36 1.90 -4.02
N LYS A 72 1.26 0.57 -4.20
CA LYS A 72 0.45 -0.05 -5.25
C LYS A 72 -1.04 0.27 -5.06
N PHE A 73 -1.55 0.12 -3.84
CA PHE A 73 -2.96 0.42 -3.53
C PHE A 73 -3.28 1.89 -3.70
N PHE A 74 -2.36 2.79 -3.32
CA PHE A 74 -2.55 4.21 -3.56
C PHE A 74 -2.62 4.54 -5.05
N ILE A 75 -1.72 3.98 -5.87
CA ILE A 75 -1.73 4.16 -7.34
C ILE A 75 -3.02 3.58 -7.95
N LEU A 76 -3.41 2.38 -7.54
CA LEU A 76 -4.66 1.75 -7.97
C LEU A 76 -5.87 2.62 -7.61
N GLY A 77 -5.93 3.14 -6.38
CA GLY A 77 -6.99 4.04 -5.93
C GLY A 77 -7.07 5.32 -6.76
N LEU A 78 -5.93 5.91 -7.13
CA LEU A 78 -5.91 7.03 -8.07
C LEU A 78 -6.49 6.64 -9.43
N ARG A 79 -6.12 5.47 -9.96
CA ARG A 79 -6.60 5.00 -11.27
C ARG A 79 -8.09 4.70 -11.27
N LEU A 80 -8.62 4.10 -10.21
CA LEU A 80 -10.05 3.89 -10.01
C LEU A 80 -10.81 5.24 -9.95
N ALA A 81 -10.20 6.29 -9.41
CA ALA A 81 -10.75 7.64 -9.40
C ALA A 81 -10.53 8.43 -10.72
N GLY A 82 -9.99 7.80 -11.77
CA GLY A 82 -9.68 8.47 -13.04
C GLY A 82 -8.54 9.51 -12.92
N ARG A 83 -7.67 9.36 -11.94
CA ARG A 83 -6.55 10.27 -11.63
C ARG A 83 -5.20 9.60 -11.87
N GLY A 84 -4.19 10.45 -12.11
CA GLY A 84 -2.81 10.02 -12.33
C GLY A 84 -1.81 10.71 -11.41
N TYR A 85 -0.53 10.61 -11.78
CA TYR A 85 0.61 11.11 -10.98
C TYR A 85 0.43 12.52 -10.42
N THR A 86 0.01 13.49 -11.24
CA THR A 86 -0.10 14.89 -10.84
C THR A 86 -1.10 15.09 -9.71
N ALA A 87 -2.25 14.43 -9.80
CA ALA A 87 -3.27 14.50 -8.75
C ALA A 87 -2.80 13.82 -7.47
N GLY A 88 -2.15 12.65 -7.58
CA GLY A 88 -1.53 11.96 -6.45
C GLY A 88 -0.48 12.81 -5.73
N LYS A 89 0.43 13.44 -6.49
CA LYS A 89 1.44 14.35 -5.96
C LYS A 89 0.79 15.53 -5.24
N LYS A 90 -0.21 16.17 -5.86
CA LYS A 90 -0.94 17.30 -5.25
C LYS A 90 -1.63 16.89 -3.94
N LEU A 91 -2.28 15.73 -3.92
CA LEU A 91 -2.94 15.20 -2.72
C LEU A 91 -1.93 14.95 -1.59
N CYS A 92 -0.85 14.21 -1.87
CA CYS A 92 0.19 13.94 -0.88
C CYS A 92 0.84 15.23 -0.37
N SER A 93 1.15 16.19 -1.24
CA SER A 93 1.69 17.49 -0.82
C SER A 93 0.70 18.28 0.05
N THR A 94 -0.60 18.21 -0.23
CA THR A 94 -1.64 18.87 0.59
C THR A 94 -1.69 18.26 1.99
N LEU A 95 -1.51 16.95 2.10
CA LEU A 95 -1.48 16.21 3.36
C LEU A 95 -0.10 16.19 4.02
N SER A 96 0.91 16.86 3.44
CA SER A 96 2.31 16.78 3.89
C SER A 96 2.87 15.36 3.96
N LEU A 97 2.40 14.49 3.07
CA LEU A 97 2.85 13.12 2.92
C LEU A 97 3.95 13.02 1.85
N PRO A 98 4.94 12.11 2.02
CA PRO A 98 5.88 11.78 0.97
C PRO A 98 5.16 11.15 -0.23
N PHE A 99 5.76 11.28 -1.42
CA PHE A 99 5.21 10.68 -2.63
C PHE A 99 6.31 10.08 -3.49
N LEU A 100 5.92 9.16 -4.38
CA LEU A 100 6.84 8.51 -5.29
C LEU A 100 7.43 9.49 -6.31
N SER A 101 8.64 9.18 -6.77
CA SER A 101 9.17 9.78 -7.98
C SER A 101 8.28 9.43 -9.18
N LYS A 102 8.33 10.25 -10.23
CA LYS A 102 7.56 10.02 -11.45
C LYS A 102 7.91 8.69 -12.13
N SER A 103 9.19 8.29 -12.10
CA SER A 103 9.65 7.02 -12.65
C SER A 103 9.15 5.83 -11.83
N SER A 104 9.26 5.89 -10.49
CA SER A 104 8.76 4.82 -9.60
C SER A 104 7.25 4.67 -9.67
N PHE A 105 6.50 5.78 -9.80
CA PHE A 105 5.07 5.74 -10.04
C PHE A 105 4.73 5.01 -11.34
N ARG A 106 5.35 5.41 -12.46
CA ARG A 106 5.10 4.79 -13.77
C ARG A 106 5.45 3.31 -13.81
N HIS A 107 6.52 2.92 -13.14
CA HIS A 107 6.92 1.51 -13.06
C HIS A 107 5.86 0.66 -12.32
N GLN A 108 5.39 1.15 -11.16
CA GLN A 108 4.34 0.45 -10.41
C GLN A 108 3.00 0.49 -11.12
N GLU A 109 2.67 1.61 -11.76
CA GLU A 109 1.49 1.74 -12.60
C GLU A 109 1.46 0.73 -13.74
N LYS A 110 2.58 0.56 -14.45
CA LYS A 110 2.70 -0.45 -15.51
C LYS A 110 2.45 -1.86 -14.97
N ALA A 111 3.05 -2.20 -13.83
CA ALA A 111 2.82 -3.50 -13.20
C ALA A 111 1.35 -3.70 -12.79
N ILE A 112 0.66 -2.63 -12.35
CA ILE A 112 -0.77 -2.68 -12.05
C ILE A 112 -1.57 -2.90 -13.33
N LEU A 113 -1.26 -2.20 -14.42
CA LEU A 113 -1.92 -2.36 -15.70
C LEU A 113 -1.82 -3.79 -16.21
N GLU A 114 -0.62 -4.37 -16.18
CA GLU A 114 -0.38 -5.78 -16.58
C GLU A 114 -1.24 -6.75 -15.75
N CYS A 115 -1.31 -6.56 -14.42
CA CYS A 115 -2.17 -7.38 -13.57
C CYS A 115 -3.67 -7.19 -13.89
N VAL A 116 -4.11 -5.95 -14.14
CA VAL A 116 -5.50 -5.65 -14.47
C VAL A 116 -5.89 -6.29 -15.81
N GLU A 117 -5.04 -6.20 -16.83
CA GLU A 117 -5.26 -6.83 -18.13
C GLU A 117 -5.42 -8.35 -17.99
N MET A 118 -4.52 -9.01 -17.24
CA MET A 118 -4.64 -10.44 -16.95
C MET A 118 -5.95 -10.78 -16.24
N CYS A 119 -6.28 -10.08 -15.15
CA CYS A 119 -7.52 -10.34 -14.42
C CYS A 119 -8.77 -10.07 -15.26
N SER A 120 -8.74 -9.05 -16.13
CA SER A 120 -9.84 -8.76 -17.06
C SER A 120 -10.02 -9.87 -18.08
N GLN A 121 -8.94 -10.41 -18.66
CA GLN A 121 -9.02 -11.54 -19.59
C GLN A 121 -9.57 -12.79 -18.91
N GLU A 122 -9.06 -13.14 -17.73
CA GLU A 122 -9.57 -14.27 -16.95
C GLU A 122 -11.05 -14.11 -16.60
N ASN A 123 -11.47 -12.91 -16.18
CA ASN A 123 -12.87 -12.62 -15.87
C ASN A 123 -13.77 -12.74 -17.11
N MET A 124 -13.34 -12.24 -18.27
CA MET A 124 -14.09 -12.37 -19.52
C MET A 124 -14.24 -13.84 -19.93
N ILE A 125 -13.18 -14.64 -19.81
CA ILE A 125 -13.23 -16.08 -20.09
C ILE A 125 -14.24 -16.77 -19.16
N ARG A 126 -14.14 -16.56 -17.85
CA ARG A 126 -15.05 -17.15 -16.85
C ARG A 126 -16.50 -16.75 -17.09
N ALA A 127 -16.76 -15.47 -17.37
CA ALA A 127 -18.09 -14.98 -17.71
C ALA A 127 -18.63 -15.63 -19.00
N SER A 128 -17.78 -15.80 -20.01
CA SER A 128 -18.18 -16.47 -21.27
C SER A 128 -18.57 -17.94 -21.07
N GLU A 129 -17.84 -18.66 -20.21
CA GLU A 129 -18.14 -20.04 -19.86
C GLU A 129 -19.43 -20.17 -19.05
N GLU A 130 -19.67 -19.23 -18.14
CA GLU A 130 -20.92 -19.16 -17.38
C GLU A 130 -22.13 -18.99 -18.29
N VAL A 131 -22.07 -18.04 -19.24
CA VAL A 131 -23.12 -17.85 -20.25
C VAL A 131 -23.35 -19.11 -21.09
N ARG A 132 -22.27 -19.83 -21.47
CA ARG A 132 -22.39 -21.10 -22.20
C ARG A 132 -23.10 -22.17 -21.36
N ARG A 133 -22.76 -22.32 -20.07
CA ARG A 133 -23.42 -23.28 -19.16
C ARG A 133 -24.90 -22.98 -18.99
N LEU A 134 -25.28 -21.72 -18.82
CA LEU A 134 -26.68 -21.31 -18.66
C LEU A 134 -27.54 -21.63 -19.89
N LYS A 135 -26.97 -21.59 -21.10
CA LYS A 135 -27.68 -21.94 -22.35
C LYS A 135 -27.98 -23.44 -22.50
N VAL A 136 -27.27 -24.31 -21.78
CA VAL A 136 -27.45 -25.78 -21.86
C VAL A 136 -28.56 -26.28 -20.91
N VAL A 137 -29.03 -25.44 -19.98
CA VAL A 137 -30.18 -25.74 -19.11
C VAL A 137 -31.49 -25.51 -19.87
N PRO A 138 -32.49 -26.41 -19.84
CA PRO A 138 -33.72 -26.27 -20.62
C PRO A 138 -34.43 -24.93 -20.34
N SER A 139 -34.71 -24.21 -21.43
CA SER A 139 -35.38 -22.92 -21.48
C SER A 139 -36.76 -22.95 -20.85
N ASN A 140 -36.90 -22.46 -19.61
CA ASN A 140 -38.17 -21.94 -19.11
C ASN A 140 -38.04 -20.80 -18.09
N LYS A 141 -36.88 -20.15 -18.00
CA LYS A 141 -36.74 -18.90 -17.23
C LYS A 141 -36.03 -17.85 -18.08
N ILE A 142 -36.76 -16.80 -18.43
CA ILE A 142 -36.20 -15.58 -19.00
C ILE A 142 -35.42 -14.91 -17.87
N TYR A 143 -34.10 -14.89 -17.96
CA TYR A 143 -33.27 -14.11 -17.06
C TYR A 143 -33.12 -12.71 -17.66
N SER A 144 -33.72 -11.69 -17.03
CA SER A 144 -33.46 -10.31 -17.41
C SER A 144 -32.03 -9.98 -17.02
N CYS A 145 -31.13 -9.88 -18.00
CA CYS A 145 -29.84 -9.24 -17.78
C CYS A 145 -30.14 -7.73 -17.67
N GLY A 146 -30.39 -7.26 -16.46
CA GLY A 146 -30.60 -5.85 -16.18
C GLY A 146 -29.33 -5.09 -16.55
N VAL A 147 -29.48 -4.17 -17.50
CA VAL A 147 -28.48 -3.12 -17.77
C VAL A 147 -28.71 -1.99 -16.79
#